data_AF-A0A8D5U828-F1
#
_entry.id   AF-A0A8D5U828-F1
#
_cell.length_a   1.000
_cell.length_b   1.000
_cell.length_c   1.000
_cell.angle_alpha   90.00
_cell.angle_beta   90.00
_cell.angle_gamma   90.00
#
_symmetry.space_group_name_H-M   'P 1'
#
loop_
_entity.id
_entity.type
_entity.pdbx_description
1 polymer ?
#
loop_
_entity_poly.entity_id
_entity_poly.type
_entity_poly.pdbx_seq_one_letter_code
_entity_poly.pdbx_strand_id
1 'polypeptide(L)'
;MYTLNFTREWDSALFEFTRLLREKLGDNLVMIVGLDENDVVYDSNVLVVVREKSDSLIMSVAEIALQVNSKYECSINFRISTVEDTQTIEAFMYSSKPHDCEQSFNEFREKVLKIGGVVDVTKSDAYDSNVLVVVREKSDSLIMSVAEIALQVNSKYECSINFRIVENG
;
A
#
# COMPACT_ATOMS: atom_id res chain seq x y z
N MET A 1 -4.51 0.37 3.72
CA MET A 1 -5.31 1.60 3.61
C MET A 1 -4.42 2.63 2.94
N TYR A 2 -4.71 3.02 1.69
CA TYR A 2 -3.95 4.09 1.01
C TYR A 2 -4.56 5.42 1.44
N THR A 3 -3.78 6.27 2.11
CA THR A 3 -4.16 7.65 2.38
C THR A 3 -3.77 8.46 1.14
N LEU A 4 -4.75 8.84 0.31
CA LEU A 4 -4.52 9.77 -0.79
C LEU A 4 -4.29 11.16 -0.20
N ASN A 5 -3.06 11.67 -0.30
CA ASN A 5 -2.74 13.01 0.14
C ASN A 5 -2.70 13.93 -1.09
N PHE A 6 -3.85 14.51 -1.44
CA PHE A 6 -4.01 15.40 -2.59
C PHE A 6 -3.13 16.69 -2.55
N THR A 7 -2.30 16.90 -1.52
CA THR A 7 -1.25 17.92 -1.54
C THR A 7 -0.01 17.49 -2.34
N ARG A 8 0.21 16.19 -2.54
CA ARG A 8 1.26 15.66 -3.43
C ARG A 8 0.76 15.71 -4.88
N GLU A 9 1.58 16.26 -5.76
CA GLU A 9 1.28 16.34 -7.18
C GLU A 9 1.14 14.94 -7.81
N TRP A 10 1.99 14.00 -7.38
CA TRP A 10 1.90 12.58 -7.74
C TRP A 10 0.52 11.98 -7.52
N ASP A 11 -0.06 12.19 -6.33
CA ASP A 11 -1.38 11.64 -5.97
C ASP A 11 -2.48 12.22 -6.89
N SER A 12 -2.34 13.49 -7.27
CA SER A 12 -3.25 14.15 -8.21
C SER A 12 -3.10 13.61 -9.63
N ALA A 13 -1.86 13.40 -10.10
CA ALA A 13 -1.57 12.83 -11.42
C ALA A 13 -2.08 11.38 -11.53
N LEU A 14 -1.81 10.55 -10.52
CA LEU A 14 -2.26 9.16 -10.47
C LEU A 14 -3.79 9.06 -10.41
N PHE A 15 -4.46 9.96 -9.66
CA PHE A 15 -5.92 10.03 -9.63
C PHE A 15 -6.50 10.39 -11.00
N GLU A 16 -5.96 11.41 -11.67
CA GLU A 16 -6.44 11.81 -13.00
C GLU A 16 -6.20 10.71 -14.04
N PHE A 17 -5.01 10.09 -14.03
CA PHE A 17 -4.69 8.93 -14.87
C PHE A 17 -5.69 7.80 -14.68
N THR A 18 -5.97 7.44 -13.42
CA THR A 18 -6.94 6.40 -13.05
C THR A 18 -8.34 6.72 -13.52
N ARG A 19 -8.79 7.98 -13.34
CA ARG A 19 -10.11 8.44 -13.77
C ARG A 19 -10.27 8.32 -15.29
N LEU A 20 -9.30 8.83 -16.05
CA LEU A 20 -9.31 8.79 -17.52
C LEU A 20 -9.27 7.36 -18.06
N LEU A 21 -8.44 6.49 -17.47
CA LEU A 21 -8.40 5.07 -17.84
C LEU A 21 -9.72 4.37 -17.61
N ARG A 22 -10.37 4.62 -16.47
CA ARG A 22 -11.69 4.03 -16.17
C ARG A 22 -12.74 4.47 -17.19
N GLU A 23 -12.75 5.75 -17.56
CA GLU A 23 -13.67 6.29 -18.59
C GLU A 23 -13.41 5.68 -19.98
N LYS A 24 -12.14 5.45 -20.33
CA LYS A 24 -11.72 4.98 -21.66
C LYS A 24 -11.83 3.46 -21.83
N LEU A 25 -11.47 2.69 -20.81
CA LEU A 25 -11.34 1.23 -20.88
C LEU A 25 -12.55 0.48 -20.31
N GLY A 26 -13.39 1.15 -19.50
CA GLY A 26 -14.58 0.55 -18.92
C GLY A 26 -14.31 -0.77 -18.21
N ASP A 27 -15.12 -1.79 -18.52
CA ASP A 27 -15.06 -3.11 -17.88
C ASP A 27 -13.79 -3.92 -18.18
N ASN A 28 -13.00 -3.49 -19.19
CA ASN A 28 -11.73 -4.13 -19.49
C ASN A 28 -10.62 -3.73 -18.50
N LEU A 29 -10.75 -2.59 -17.80
CA LEU A 29 -9.83 -2.21 -16.73
C LEU A 29 -10.16 -2.99 -15.46
N VAL A 30 -9.20 -3.76 -14.96
CA VAL A 30 -9.38 -4.60 -13.78
C VAL A 30 -8.86 -3.91 -12.53
N MET A 31 -7.61 -3.43 -12.58
CA MET A 31 -7.01 -2.70 -11.47
C MET A 31 -5.86 -1.82 -11.95
N ILE A 32 -5.53 -0.83 -11.13
CA ILE A 32 -4.34 0.01 -11.29
C ILE A 32 -3.57 -0.05 -9.98
N VAL A 33 -2.26 -0.30 -10.06
CA VAL A 33 -1.35 -0.26 -8.91
C VAL A 33 -0.34 0.85 -9.17
N GLY A 34 -0.41 1.93 -8.40
CA GLY A 34 0.60 2.98 -8.39
C GLY A 34 1.58 2.76 -7.25
N LEU A 35 2.88 2.91 -7.53
CA LEU A 35 3.92 2.99 -6.52
C LEU A 35 4.07 4.46 -6.04
N ASP A 36 5.01 4.73 -5.13
CA ASP A 36 5.49 6.10 -4.96
C ASP A 36 6.15 6.59 -6.26
N GLU A 37 6.14 7.92 -6.48
CA GLU A 37 6.60 8.56 -7.74
C GLU A 37 7.96 8.05 -8.24
N ASN A 38 8.90 7.86 -7.31
CA ASN A 38 10.29 7.47 -7.60
C ASN A 38 10.53 5.96 -7.56
N ASP A 39 9.55 5.17 -7.10
CA ASP A 39 9.67 3.72 -7.03
C ASP A 39 9.34 3.10 -8.40
N VAL A 40 10.10 2.08 -8.79
CA VAL A 40 9.92 1.43 -10.10
C VAL A 40 9.98 -0.09 -9.99
N VAL A 41 9.10 -0.74 -10.75
CA VAL A 41 9.13 -2.18 -11.03
C VAL A 41 9.12 -2.35 -12.54
N TYR A 42 10.14 -2.99 -13.09
CA TYR A 42 10.34 -3.11 -14.54
C TYR A 42 10.27 -1.76 -15.28
N ASP A 43 10.98 -0.77 -14.76
CA ASP A 43 11.06 0.61 -15.28
C ASP A 43 9.71 1.35 -15.30
N SER A 44 8.74 0.89 -14.50
CA SER A 44 7.39 1.46 -14.43
C SER A 44 6.99 1.69 -12.98
N ASN A 45 6.42 2.86 -12.70
CA ASN A 45 5.87 3.22 -11.38
C ASN A 45 4.35 3.00 -11.31
N VAL A 46 3.71 2.64 -12.44
CA VAL A 46 2.30 2.28 -12.50
C VAL A 46 2.09 0.97 -13.27
N LEU A 47 1.31 0.06 -12.70
CA LEU A 47 0.80 -1.13 -13.39
C LEU A 47 -0.68 -0.94 -13.72
N VAL A 48 -1.04 -1.11 -14.99
CA VAL A 48 -2.41 -1.16 -15.48
C VAL A 48 -2.75 -2.60 -15.81
N VAL A 49 -3.69 -3.18 -15.09
CA VAL A 49 -4.14 -4.56 -15.31
C VAL A 49 -5.47 -4.55 -16.05
N VAL A 50 -5.51 -5.27 -17.16
CA VAL A 50 -6.70 -5.38 -18.02
C VAL A 50 -7.13 -6.84 -18.19
N ARG A 51 -8.36 -7.09 -18.64
CA ARG A 51 -8.79 -8.47 -18.95
C ARG A 51 -8.13 -8.94 -20.23
N GLU A 52 -8.18 -8.12 -21.28
CA GLU A 52 -7.63 -8.42 -22.60
C GLU A 52 -6.77 -7.26 -23.12
N LYS A 53 -5.66 -7.61 -23.79
CA LYS A 53 -4.76 -6.65 -24.44
C LYS A 53 -5.10 -6.51 -25.91
N SER A 54 -5.13 -5.27 -26.39
CA SER A 54 -5.16 -4.93 -27.81
C SER A 54 -4.24 -3.74 -28.08
N ASP A 55 -3.75 -3.60 -29.30
CA ASP A 55 -2.93 -2.45 -29.69
C ASP A 55 -3.69 -1.14 -29.50
N SER A 56 -4.99 -1.11 -29.79
CA SER A 56 -5.85 0.05 -29.57
C SER A 56 -5.94 0.46 -28.10
N LEU A 57 -5.97 -0.53 -27.19
CA LEU A 57 -5.95 -0.29 -25.75
C LEU A 57 -4.59 0.25 -25.31
N ILE A 58 -3.50 -0.35 -25.77
CA ILE A 58 -2.14 0.08 -25.43
C ILE A 58 -1.94 1.54 -25.86
N MET A 59 -2.37 1.89 -27.07
CA MET A 59 -2.33 3.28 -27.55
C MET A 59 -3.19 4.20 -26.70
N SER A 60 -4.39 3.78 -26.30
CA SER A 60 -5.27 4.58 -25.43
C SER A 60 -4.63 4.86 -24.06
N VAL A 61 -3.97 3.88 -23.46
CA VAL A 61 -3.24 4.06 -22.19
C VAL A 61 -2.07 5.03 -22.38
N ALA A 62 -1.31 4.89 -23.48
CA ALA A 62 -0.18 5.77 -23.79
C ALA A 62 -0.60 7.23 -24.00
N GLU A 63 -1.69 7.47 -24.75
CA GLU A 63 -2.25 8.80 -24.96
C GLU A 63 -2.66 9.47 -23.64
N ILE A 64 -3.32 8.71 -22.76
CA ILE A 64 -3.73 9.20 -21.43
C ILE A 64 -2.51 9.50 -20.56
N ALA A 65 -1.48 8.64 -20.57
CA ALA A 65 -0.25 8.89 -19.83
C ALA A 65 0.46 10.18 -20.32
N LEU A 66 0.55 10.38 -21.64
CA LEU A 66 1.10 11.60 -22.21
C LEU A 66 0.29 12.85 -21.82
N GLN A 67 -1.04 12.75 -21.85
CA GLN A 67 -1.92 13.83 -21.43
C GLN A 67 -1.67 14.22 -19.96
N VAL A 68 -1.57 13.24 -19.07
CA VAL A 68 -1.30 13.48 -17.64
C VAL A 68 0.11 14.04 -17.44
N ASN A 69 1.13 13.43 -18.04
CA ASN A 69 2.52 13.88 -17.92
C ASN A 69 2.77 15.27 -18.52
N SER A 70 1.91 15.74 -19.44
CA SER A 70 1.99 17.11 -19.95
C SER A 70 1.41 18.16 -18.99
N LYS A 71 0.62 17.72 -18.02
CA LYS A 71 -0.12 18.58 -17.08
C LYS A 71 0.56 18.69 -15.72
N TYR A 72 1.31 17.67 -15.31
CA TYR A 72 1.94 17.56 -14.00
C TYR A 72 3.46 17.50 -14.14
N GLU A 73 4.21 18.01 -13.15
CA GLU A 73 5.68 17.96 -13.14
C GLU A 73 6.27 16.60 -12.70
N CYS A 74 5.43 15.56 -12.63
CA CYS A 74 5.80 14.17 -12.36
C CYS A 74 5.52 13.27 -13.58
N SER A 75 6.11 12.08 -13.60
CA SER A 75 6.00 11.16 -14.75
C SER A 75 5.30 9.85 -14.37
N ILE A 76 4.17 9.58 -15.01
CA ILE A 76 3.55 8.26 -15.08
C ILE A 76 4.32 7.42 -16.11
N ASN A 77 5.05 6.41 -15.62
CA ASN A 77 5.69 5.37 -16.42
C ASN A 77 4.93 4.07 -16.20
N PHE A 78 4.19 3.62 -17.22
CA PHE A 78 3.23 2.55 -17.07
C PHE A 78 3.69 1.24 -17.71
N ARG A 79 3.27 0.14 -17.08
CA ARG A 79 3.28 -1.21 -17.65
C ARG A 79 1.85 -1.71 -17.76
N ILE A 80 1.53 -2.41 -18.84
CA ILE A 80 0.22 -3.05 -19.02
C ILE A 80 0.37 -4.55 -18.84
N SER A 81 -0.46 -5.15 -17.99
CA SER A 81 -0.56 -6.60 -17.86
C SER A 81 -1.98 -7.15 -17.92
N THR A 82 -2.10 -8.45 -18.11
CA THR A 82 -3.39 -9.17 -18.00
C THR A 82 -3.53 -9.76 -16.61
N VAL A 83 -4.75 -10.16 -16.25
CA VAL A 83 -5.03 -10.83 -14.96
C VAL A 83 -4.29 -12.15 -14.75
N GLU A 84 -3.79 -12.76 -15.82
CA GLU A 84 -3.05 -14.02 -15.78
C GLU A 84 -1.58 -13.85 -15.38
N ASP A 85 -1.02 -12.63 -15.52
CA ASP A 85 0.36 -12.33 -15.17
C ASP A 85 0.49 -12.00 -13.68
N THR A 86 0.31 -13.06 -12.87
CA THR A 86 0.36 -12.97 -11.41
C THR A 86 1.73 -12.48 -10.92
N GLN A 87 2.81 -12.84 -11.63
CA GLN A 87 4.17 -12.45 -11.24
C GLN A 87 4.36 -10.93 -11.27
N THR A 88 3.92 -10.26 -12.35
CA THR A 88 4.02 -8.80 -12.44
C THR A 88 3.10 -8.13 -11.43
N ILE A 89 1.88 -8.63 -11.25
CA ILE A 89 0.92 -8.09 -10.28
C ILE A 89 1.50 -8.17 -8.87
N GLU A 90 2.04 -9.33 -8.47
CA GLU A 90 2.66 -9.51 -7.16
C GLU A 90 3.85 -8.57 -6.96
N ALA A 91 4.73 -8.44 -7.96
CA ALA A 91 5.89 -7.54 -7.86
C ALA A 91 5.47 -6.10 -7.55
N PHE A 92 4.48 -5.57 -8.27
CA PHE A 92 3.94 -4.23 -7.99
C PHE A 92 3.24 -4.14 -6.63
N MET A 93 2.43 -5.13 -6.27
CA MET A 93 1.72 -5.14 -4.98
C MET A 93 2.68 -5.18 -3.79
N TYR A 94 3.78 -5.94 -3.88
CA TYR A 94 4.81 -5.97 -2.83
C TYR A 94 5.61 -4.67 -2.76
N SER A 95 5.97 -4.08 -3.90
CA SER A 95 6.70 -2.80 -3.94
C SER A 95 5.83 -1.60 -3.53
N SER A 96 4.51 -1.68 -3.68
CA SER A 96 3.58 -0.65 -3.20
C SER A 96 3.38 -0.66 -1.68
N LYS A 97 3.92 -1.67 -0.98
CA LYS A 97 3.94 -1.66 0.48
C LYS A 97 5.04 -0.71 0.92
N PRO A 98 4.80 0.18 1.90
CA PRO A 98 5.84 1.07 2.37
C PRO A 98 7.10 0.27 2.72
N HIS A 99 8.24 0.72 2.19
CA HIS A 99 9.53 0.00 2.29
C HIS A 99 9.93 -0.30 3.74
N ASP A 100 9.37 0.44 4.69
CA ASP A 100 9.64 0.32 6.12
C ASP A 100 8.65 -0.56 6.90
N CYS A 101 7.71 -1.26 6.26
CA CYS A 101 6.76 -2.12 6.98
C CYS A 101 7.44 -3.17 7.87
N GLU A 102 8.56 -3.74 7.42
CA GLU A 102 9.34 -4.69 8.22
C GLU A 102 10.00 -3.99 9.41
N GLN A 103 10.54 -2.79 9.20
CA GLN A 103 11.23 -2.00 10.22
C GLN A 103 10.24 -1.48 11.27
N SER A 104 9.11 -0.93 10.83
CA SER A 104 7.96 -0.51 11.64
C SER A 104 7.46 -1.66 12.51
N PHE A 105 7.21 -2.83 11.92
CA PHE A 105 6.79 -4.02 12.66
C PHE A 105 7.84 -4.47 13.68
N ASN A 106 9.12 -4.53 13.30
CA ASN A 106 10.18 -4.98 14.19
C ASN A 106 10.38 -4.03 15.37
N GLU A 107 10.40 -2.71 15.15
CA GLU A 107 10.49 -1.73 16.25
C GLU A 107 9.28 -1.83 17.18
N PHE A 108 8.07 -1.95 16.63
CA PHE A 108 6.86 -2.14 17.42
C PHE A 108 6.94 -3.41 18.27
N ARG A 109 7.26 -4.55 17.65
CA ARG A 109 7.40 -5.86 18.30
C ARG A 109 8.43 -5.81 19.43
N GLU A 110 9.62 -5.28 19.18
CA GLU A 110 10.69 -5.20 20.18
C GLU A 110 10.31 -4.35 21.40
N LYS A 111 9.58 -3.26 21.20
CA LYS A 111 9.11 -2.40 22.29
C LYS A 111 7.96 -3.04 23.06
N VAL A 112 6.98 -3.62 22.37
CA VAL A 112 5.80 -4.22 23.00
C VAL A 112 6.15 -5.48 23.78
N LEU A 113 7.09 -6.31 23.31
CA LEU A 113 7.55 -7.49 24.05
C LEU A 113 8.25 -7.15 25.38
N LYS A 114 8.64 -5.90 25.61
CA LYS A 114 9.19 -5.44 26.90
C LYS A 114 8.11 -5.09 27.92
N ILE A 115 6.84 -4.98 27.50
CA ILE A 115 5.72 -4.76 28.41
C ILE A 115 5.41 -6.06 29.14
N GLY A 116 5.40 -6.01 30.48
CA GLY A 116 5.01 -7.15 31.30
C GLY A 116 3.59 -7.64 30.97
N GLY A 117 3.42 -8.94 30.75
CA GLY A 117 2.14 -9.54 30.42
C GLY A 117 1.89 -9.74 28.93
N VAL A 118 2.72 -9.18 28.03
CA VAL A 118 2.72 -9.55 26.61
C VAL A 118 3.39 -10.91 26.44
N VAL A 119 2.74 -11.79 25.68
CA VAL A 119 3.17 -13.15 25.35
C VAL A 119 3.80 -13.19 23.97
N ASP A 120 3.17 -12.57 22.97
CA ASP A 120 3.65 -12.57 21.60
C ASP A 120 3.13 -11.37 20.80
N VAL A 121 3.83 -11.05 19.71
CA VAL A 121 3.45 -10.03 18.73
C VAL A 121 3.73 -10.56 17.34
N THR A 122 2.67 -10.76 16.54
CA THR A 122 2.75 -11.38 15.21
C THR A 122 2.05 -10.52 14.16
N LYS A 123 2.46 -10.67 12.91
CA LYS A 123 1.74 -10.06 11.78
C LYS A 123 0.40 -10.74 11.60
N SER A 124 -0.62 -9.96 11.25
CA SER A 124 -1.96 -10.45 10.98
C SER A 124 -2.52 -9.70 9.78
N ASP A 125 -3.32 -10.36 8.94
CA ASP A 125 -4.05 -9.70 7.86
C ASP A 125 -5.56 -9.66 8.17
N ALA A 126 -5.93 -9.62 9.46
CA ALA A 126 -7.31 -9.78 9.91
C ALA A 126 -7.93 -8.48 10.43
N TYR A 127 -9.18 -8.20 10.02
CA TYR A 127 -10.05 -7.14 10.59
C TYR A 127 -9.34 -5.78 10.76
N ASP A 128 -8.83 -5.22 9.66
CA ASP A 128 -8.16 -3.91 9.57
C ASP A 128 -6.88 -3.73 10.41
N SER A 129 -6.45 -4.76 11.13
CA SER A 129 -5.22 -4.77 11.94
C SER A 129 -4.11 -5.51 11.18
N ASN A 130 -2.92 -4.91 11.08
CA ASN A 130 -1.75 -5.58 10.53
C ASN A 130 -0.91 -6.32 11.60
N VAL A 131 -1.26 -6.17 12.89
CA VAL A 131 -0.56 -6.77 14.02
C VAL A 131 -1.51 -7.38 15.06
N LEU A 132 -1.19 -8.57 15.53
CA LEU A 132 -1.82 -9.23 16.67
C LEU A 132 -0.88 -9.21 17.87
N VAL A 133 -1.37 -8.73 19.01
CA VAL A 133 -0.66 -8.72 20.29
C VAL A 133 -1.36 -9.69 21.24
N VAL A 134 -0.66 -10.75 21.63
CA VAL A 134 -1.17 -11.76 22.56
C VAL A 134 -0.70 -11.40 23.96
N VAL A 135 -1.63 -11.32 24.92
CA VAL A 135 -1.36 -10.96 26.32
C VAL A 135 -1.88 -12.02 27.27
N ARG A 136 -1.35 -12.08 28.50
CA ARG A 136 -1.87 -12.98 29.55
C ARG A 136 -3.22 -12.52 30.08
N GLU A 137 -3.38 -11.22 30.25
CA GLU A 137 -4.60 -10.58 30.78
C GLU A 137 -4.67 -9.15 30.21
N LYS A 138 -5.86 -8.74 29.81
CA LYS A 138 -6.11 -7.36 29.37
C LYS A 138 -6.27 -6.44 30.57
N SER A 139 -5.49 -5.36 30.57
CA SER A 139 -5.70 -4.23 31.47
C SER A 139 -5.61 -2.93 30.68
N ASP A 140 -6.33 -1.90 31.14
CA ASP A 140 -6.32 -0.59 30.51
C ASP A 140 -4.90 -0.01 30.44
N SER A 141 -4.10 -0.21 31.50
CA SER A 141 -2.70 0.22 31.52
C SER A 141 -1.86 -0.45 30.42
N LEU A 142 -2.04 -1.76 30.19
CA LEU A 142 -1.32 -2.47 29.14
C LEU A 142 -1.76 -1.98 27.76
N ILE A 143 -3.08 -1.84 27.54
CA ILE A 143 -3.64 -1.38 26.27
C ILE A 143 -3.09 0.02 25.93
N MET A 144 -3.05 0.93 26.91
CA MET A 144 -2.51 2.28 26.73
C MET A 144 -1.02 2.26 26.40
N SER A 145 -0.21 1.44 27.08
CA SER A 145 1.22 1.32 26.75
C SER A 145 1.46 0.79 25.33
N VAL A 146 0.68 -0.18 24.86
CA VAL A 146 0.77 -0.68 23.48
C VAL A 146 0.36 0.40 22.48
N ALA A 147 -0.70 1.16 22.77
CA ALA A 147 -1.16 2.25 21.93
C ALA A 147 -0.14 3.39 21.81
N GLU A 148 0.50 3.78 22.93
CA GLU A 148 1.57 4.79 22.92
C GLU A 148 2.76 4.37 22.06
N ILE A 149 3.15 3.10 22.12
CA ILE A 149 4.21 2.56 21.26
C ILE A 149 3.80 2.59 19.79
N ALA A 150 2.56 2.19 19.46
CA ALA A 150 2.05 2.26 18.10
C ALA A 150 2.11 3.71 17.56
N LEU A 151 1.69 4.71 18.35
CA LEU A 151 1.76 6.12 17.96
C LEU A 151 3.20 6.58 17.71
N GLN A 152 4.15 6.19 18.57
CA GLN A 152 5.57 6.53 18.41
C GLN A 152 6.21 5.87 17.19
N VAL A 153 5.76 4.66 16.82
CA VAL A 153 6.25 3.96 15.62
C VAL A 153 5.63 4.60 14.38
N ASN A 154 4.31 4.84 14.38
CA ASN A 154 3.59 5.45 13.27
C ASN A 154 4.00 6.90 12.98
N SER A 155 4.65 7.59 13.93
CA SER A 155 5.24 8.91 13.66
C SER A 155 6.60 8.85 12.96
N LYS A 156 7.22 7.67 12.87
CA LYS A 156 8.56 7.47 12.30
C LYS A 156 8.53 6.77 10.94
N TYR A 157 7.50 5.95 10.70
CA TYR A 157 7.41 5.08 9.56
C TYR A 157 6.16 5.38 8.74
N GLU A 158 6.25 5.22 7.43
CA GLU A 158 5.12 5.33 6.50
C GLU A 158 4.16 4.16 6.67
N CYS A 159 4.68 2.95 6.94
CA CYS A 159 3.86 1.81 7.31
C CYS A 159 3.30 1.95 8.73
N SER A 160 2.02 2.29 8.81
CA SER A 160 1.31 2.37 10.08
C SER A 160 1.05 0.99 10.68
N ILE A 161 1.29 0.86 11.98
CA ILE A 161 0.86 -0.24 12.83
C ILE A 161 -0.59 -0.03 13.24
N ASN A 162 -1.43 -0.99 12.93
CA ASN A 162 -2.79 -1.16 13.44
C ASN A 162 -2.83 -2.49 14.18
N PHE A 163 -3.12 -2.46 15.48
CA PHE A 163 -2.98 -3.64 16.32
C PHE A 163 -4.31 -4.08 16.94
N ARG A 164 -4.41 -5.39 17.19
CA ARG A 164 -5.46 -5.99 18.01
C ARG A 164 -4.86 -6.74 19.19
N ILE A 165 -5.44 -6.57 20.38
CA ILE A 165 -5.02 -7.29 21.59
C ILE A 165 -5.97 -8.46 21.87
N VAL A 166 -5.41 -9.64 22.07
CA VAL A 166 -6.12 -10.88 22.43
C VAL A 166 -5.50 -11.50 23.68
N GLU A 167 -6.34 -12.12 24.51
CA GLU A 167 -5.87 -12.86 25.69
C GLU A 167 -5.48 -14.28 25.29
N ASN A 168 -4.39 -14.76 25.86
CA ASN A 168 -4.00 -16.16 25.80
C ASN A 168 -4.91 -16.94 26.73
N GLY A 169 -5.82 -17.74 26.16
CA GLY A 169 -6.76 -18.57 26.91
C GLY A 169 -6.10 -19.66 27.75
#